data_AF-A0A3N5K7D4-F1
#
_entry.id   AF-A0A3N5K7D4-F1
#
_cell.length_a   1.000
_cell.length_b   1.000
_cell.length_c   1.000
_cell.angle_alpha   90.00
_cell.angle_beta   90.00
_cell.angle_gamma   90.00
#
_symmetry.space_group_name_H-M   'P 1'
#
loop_
_entity.id
_entity.type
_entity.pdbx_description
1 polymer ?
#
loop_
_entity_poly.entity_id
_entity_poly.type
_entity_poly.pdbx_seq_one_letter_code
_entity_poly.pdbx_strand_id
1 'polypeptide(L)' 'MTEARKTTRTAVPERLLQAKLPADLVKALRIHALERETTVKDLLTRLIREYLARERSRAGRTQ' A
#
# COMPACT_ATOMS: atom_id res chain seq x y z
N MET A 1 -22.23 -26.59 27.57
CA MET A 1 -21.13 -25.62 27.68
C MET A 1 -20.32 -25.71 26.39
N THR A 2 -20.53 -24.79 25.46
CA THR A 2 -19.85 -24.78 24.15
C THR A 2 -18.96 -23.54 24.10
N GLU A 3 -17.66 -23.76 24.20
CA GLU A 3 -16.64 -22.72 24.14
C GLU A 3 -16.58 -22.14 22.73
N ALA A 4 -17.00 -20.89 22.60
CA ALA A 4 -16.79 -20.10 21.40
C ALA A 4 -15.29 -19.76 21.30
N ARG A 5 -14.57 -20.49 20.43
CA ARG A 5 -13.22 -20.12 19.97
C ARG A 5 -13.28 -18.74 19.30
N LYS A 6 -13.02 -17.69 20.07
CA LYS A 6 -12.71 -16.36 19.53
C LYS A 6 -11.35 -16.45 18.85
N THR A 7 -11.35 -16.58 17.53
CA THR A 7 -10.19 -16.31 16.69
C THR A 7 -9.84 -14.84 16.84
N THR A 8 -8.89 -14.56 17.73
CA THR A 8 -8.31 -13.23 17.88
C THR A 8 -7.55 -12.92 16.59
N ARG A 9 -8.22 -12.28 15.63
CA ARG A 9 -7.60 -11.75 14.43
C ARG A 9 -6.66 -10.65 14.87
N THR A 10 -5.39 -11.00 15.07
CA THR A 10 -4.32 -10.07 15.46
C THR A 10 -4.35 -8.90 14.50
N ALA A 11 -4.90 -7.76 14.95
CA ALA A 11 -4.88 -6.53 14.20
C ALA A 11 -3.41 -6.10 14.10
N VAL A 12 -2.78 -6.39 12.96
CA VAL A 12 -1.43 -5.92 12.70
C VAL A 12 -1.45 -4.39 12.80
N PRO A 13 -0.65 -3.77 13.68
CA PRO A 13 -0.67 -2.33 13.83
C PRO A 13 -0.26 -1.69 12.50
N GLU A 14 -1.12 -0.82 11.98
CA GLU A 14 -0.86 -0.10 10.75
C GLU A 14 0.31 0.87 10.97
N ARG A 15 1.48 0.54 10.41
CA ARG A 15 2.65 1.42 10.47
C ARG A 15 2.44 2.58 9.50
N LEU A 16 2.11 3.75 10.04
CA LEU A 16 1.97 4.98 9.26
C LEU A 16 3.36 5.56 8.96
N LEU A 17 3.62 5.83 7.69
CA LEU A 17 4.82 6.53 7.22
C LEU A 17 4.40 7.91 6.70
N GLN A 18 5.10 8.94 7.17
CA GLN A 18 4.93 10.31 6.66
C GLN A 18 6.06 10.62 5.69
N ALA A 19 5.71 11.10 4.50
CA ALA A 19 6.65 11.53 3.48
C ALA A 19 6.24 12.89 2.93
N LYS A 20 7.22 13.79 2.75
CA LYS A 20 7.00 15.05 2.04
C LYS A 20 7.17 14.80 0.54
N LEU A 21 6.16 15.17 -0.22
CA LEU A 21 6.16 15.07 -1.68
C LEU A 21 6.07 16.47 -2.30
N PRO A 22 6.66 16.68 -3.50
CA PRO A 22 6.46 17.91 -4.25
C PRO A 22 4.96 18.19 -4.49
N ALA A 23 4.56 19.46 -4.41
CA ALA A 23 3.16 19.85 -4.49
C ALA A 23 2.49 19.40 -5.81
N ASP A 24 3.18 19.52 -6.94
CA ASP A 24 2.64 19.14 -8.24
C ASP A 24 2.49 17.62 -8.38
N LEU A 25 3.38 16.84 -7.76
CA LEU A 25 3.22 15.40 -7.67
C LEU A 25 1.97 15.03 -6.86
N VAL A 26 1.72 15.72 -5.73
CA VAL A 26 0.50 15.50 -4.93
C VAL A 26 -0.76 15.82 -5.74
N LYS A 27 -0.76 16.87 -6.56
CA LYS A 27 -1.88 17.19 -7.45
C LYS A 27 -2.12 16.08 -8.48
N ALA A 28 -1.07 15.62 -9.15
CA ALA A 28 -1.17 14.55 -10.14
C ALA A 28 -1.71 13.25 -9.51
N LEU A 29 -1.22 12.89 -8.31
CA LEU A 29 -1.71 11.72 -7.57
C LEU A 29 -3.20 11.84 -7.20
N ARG A 30 -3.67 13.03 -6.82
CA ARG A 30 -5.09 13.28 -6.51
C ARG A 30 -5.98 13.11 -7.73
N ILE A 31 -5.57 13.66 -8.88
CA ILE A 31 -6.30 13.50 -10.15
C ILE A 31 -6.41 12.02 -10.52
N HIS A 32 -5.29 11.29 -10.50
CA HIS A 32 -5.30 9.86 -10.82
C HIS A 32 -6.05 8.99 -9.82
N ALA A 33 -6.06 9.36 -8.54
CA ALA A 33 -6.87 8.67 -7.54
C ALA A 33 -8.37 8.87 -7.83
N LEU A 34 -8.78 10.09 -8.19
CA LEU A 34 -10.15 10.40 -8.56
C LEU A 34 -10.61 9.66 -9.81
N GLU A 35 -9.81 9.66 -10.89
CA GLU A 35 -10.08 8.94 -12.15
C GLU A 35 -10.29 7.43 -11.94
N ARG A 36 -9.75 6.88 -10.86
CA ARG A 36 -9.79 5.45 -10.52
C ARG A 36 -10.72 5.14 -9.35
N GLU A 37 -11.51 6.12 -8.90
CA GLU A 37 -12.43 5.99 -7.77
C GLU A 37 -11.74 5.42 -6.51
N THR A 38 -10.53 5.90 -6.22
CA THR A 38 -9.71 5.42 -5.10
C THR A 38 -9.11 6.59 -4.30
N THR A 39 -8.39 6.28 -3.21
CA THR A 39 -7.70 7.29 -2.40
C THR A 39 -6.23 7.42 -2.82
N VAL A 40 -5.62 8.58 -2.55
CA VAL A 40 -4.17 8.77 -2.76
C VAL A 40 -3.35 7.76 -1.96
N LYS A 41 -3.80 7.41 -0.75
CA LYS A 41 -3.16 6.40 0.10
C LYS A 41 -3.16 5.03 -0.57
N ASP A 42 -4.31 4.58 -1.08
CA ASP A 42 -4.45 3.26 -1.69
C ASP A 42 -3.69 3.18 -3.02
N LEU A 43 -3.76 4.25 -3.82
CA LEU A 43 -2.98 4.38 -5.05
C LEU A 43 -1.48 4.28 -4.78
N LEU A 44 -0.94 5.06 -3.83
CA LEU A 44 0.47 5.01 -3.47
C LEU A 44 0.87 3.64 -2.92
N THR A 45 0.05 3.07 -2.04
CA THR A 45 0.30 1.74 -1.47
C THR A 45 0.42 0.69 -2.57
N ARG A 46 -0.49 0.72 -3.56
CA ARG A 46 -0.46 -0.18 -4.70
C ARG A 46 0.80 0.02 -5.54
N LEU A 47 1.12 1.26 -5.91
CA LEU A 47 2.30 1.58 -6.73
C LEU A 47 3.61 1.12 -6.06
N ILE A 48 3.75 1.35 -4.75
CA ILE A 48 4.92 0.91 -3.98
C ILE A 48 5.00 -0.62 -3.95
N ARG A 49 3.88 -1.32 -3.73
CA ARG A 49 3.86 -2.80 -3.75
C ARG A 49 4.24 -3.36 -5.11
N GLU A 50 3.72 -2.78 -6.19
CA GLU A 50 4.06 -3.17 -7.56
C GLU A 50 5.55 -2.94 -7.87
N TYR A 51 6.09 -1.80 -7.46
CA TYR A 51 7.51 -1.50 -7.60
C TYR A 51 8.39 -2.51 -6.85
N LEU A 52 8.10 -2.76 -5.56
CA LEU A 52 8.85 -3.71 -4.74
C LEU A 52 8.74 -5.14 -5.27
N ALA A 53 7.60 -5.52 -5.83
CA ALA A 53 7.44 -6.83 -6.47
C ALA A 53 8.33 -6.95 -7.71
N ARG A 54 8.35 -5.92 -8.58
CA ARG A 54 9.21 -5.89 -9.77
C ARG A 54 10.69 -5.92 -9.42
N GLU A 55 11.10 -5.19 -8.38
CA GLU A 55 12.49 -5.20 -7.90
C GLU A 55 12.91 -6.57 -7.38
N ARG A 56 12.07 -7.25 -6.60
CA ARG A 56 12.36 -8.64 -6.17
C ARG A 56 12.49 -9.60 -7.36
N SER A 57 11.63 -9.48 -8.36
CA SER A 57 11.70 -10.30 -9.58
C SER A 57 12.88 -9.97 -10.48
N ARG A 58 13.48 -8.78 -10.36
CA ARG A 58 14.74 -8.44 -11.03
C ARG A 58 15.94 -9.00 -10.26
N ALA A 59 15.96 -8.84 -8.94
CA ALA A 59 17.01 -9.38 -8.09
C ALA A 59 17.13 -10.91 -8.22
N GLY A 60 15.99 -11.63 -8.25
CA GLY A 60 15.96 -13.09 -8.40
C GLY A 60 16.27 -13.62 -9.81
N ARG A 61 16.47 -12.76 -10.82
CA ARG A 61 16.88 -13.16 -12.18
C ARG A 61 18.40 -13.11 -12.40
N THR A 62 19.15 -12.82 -11.35
CA THR A 62 20.62 -12.68 -11.39
C THR A 62 21.33 -13.78 -10.57
N GLN A 63 20.64 -14.88 -10.27
CA GLN A 63 21.18 -16.07 -9.61
C GLN A 63 20.92 -17.32 -10.46
#